data_AF-A0A168NTA5-F1
#
_entry.id   AF-A0A168NTA5-F1
#
_cell.length_a   1.000
_cell.length_b   1.000
_cell.length_c   1.000
_cell.angle_alpha   90.00
_cell.angle_beta   90.00
_cell.angle_gamma   90.00
#
_symmetry.space_group_name_H-M   'P 1'
#
loop_
_entity.id
_entity.type
_entity.pdbx_description
1 polymer ?
#
loop_
_entity_poly.entity_id
_entity_poly.type
_entity_poly.pdbx_seq_one_letter_code
_entity_poly.pdbx_strand_id
1 'polypeptide(L)'
;MFDHGWNNYMQHAYPEDELNPFKCTGRGSDKYDPNININDVLGDYSLTLVDTLDTLAILGTQKQFEEAVDRVIKTVSFSQDNKVQVFEVNIRALGGLLSAHMLATDPSFNHTIHGYNDELLHMAKDLADRLMPAFLNSKTGIPFPRVNLKRRLVPPSETTETCTAGAGSLILEFGVLSRLTGDPAYEQAAKKALKAVWHRRSHLNLLGNVIDIQTGHWIHTASSTGAGIDSVFEYMLKAHVLFGEQEYKDMFDQAYKALLLYVRDPSGYLYRNVHMSTGSLMSYWIDSLSAFFPGLQVLQGDLDSAIKHHLVFYNIWRRYHALPERFDFYQKTVDLPYYPLRPEFIESTYHLYMATKDPFYLEVGEMVVEDLNNRTRVPCGFASIGDVRSGRLEDRMESFMLSETLKYLYLLFDADHPINTMDSNYVFTTEGHVL
;
A
#
# COMPACT_ATOMS: atom_id res chain seq x y z
N MET A 1 -15.04 -15.48 2.30
CA MET A 1 -15.16 -14.07 1.88
C MET A 1 -14.42 -13.81 0.59
N PHE A 2 -13.15 -14.23 0.47
CA PHE A 2 -12.35 -14.04 -0.74
C PHE A 2 -13.02 -14.53 -2.03
N ASP A 3 -13.49 -15.79 -2.08
CA ASP A 3 -14.21 -16.31 -3.24
C ASP A 3 -15.42 -15.46 -3.66
N HIS A 4 -16.12 -14.84 -2.70
CA HIS A 4 -17.24 -13.96 -3.01
C HIS A 4 -16.77 -12.68 -3.71
N GLY A 5 -15.68 -12.06 -3.25
CA GLY A 5 -15.13 -10.88 -3.90
C GLY A 5 -14.47 -11.19 -5.25
N TRP A 6 -13.58 -12.20 -5.26
CA TRP A 6 -12.82 -12.62 -6.43
C TRP A 6 -13.71 -13.11 -7.58
N ASN A 7 -14.62 -14.06 -7.31
CA ASN A 7 -15.46 -14.63 -8.38
C ASN A 7 -16.38 -13.57 -8.98
N ASN A 8 -16.90 -12.65 -8.17
CA ASN A 8 -17.73 -11.57 -8.69
C ASN A 8 -16.93 -10.53 -9.48
N TYR A 9 -15.70 -10.20 -9.07
CA TYR A 9 -14.82 -9.38 -9.91
C TYR A 9 -14.61 -10.05 -11.28
N MET A 10 -14.25 -11.33 -11.29
CA MET A 10 -14.03 -12.08 -12.53
C MET A 10 -15.29 -12.22 -13.40
N GLN A 11 -16.48 -12.28 -12.80
CA GLN A 11 -17.74 -12.42 -13.52
C GLN A 11 -18.29 -11.09 -14.05
N HIS A 12 -18.15 -10.01 -13.28
CA HIS A 12 -18.89 -8.76 -13.49
C HIS A 12 -18.03 -7.56 -13.88
N ALA A 13 -16.74 -7.59 -13.53
CA ALA A 13 -15.85 -6.46 -13.69
C ALA A 13 -14.71 -6.71 -14.66
N TYR A 14 -14.11 -7.90 -14.68
CA TYR A 14 -13.05 -8.23 -15.62
C TYR A 14 -13.49 -7.96 -17.08
N PRO A 15 -12.68 -7.26 -17.91
CA PRO A 15 -11.28 -6.87 -17.70
C PRO A 15 -11.05 -5.48 -17.09
N GLU A 16 -12.07 -4.81 -16.58
CA GLU A 16 -11.93 -3.50 -15.93
C GLU A 16 -11.07 -3.60 -14.65
N ASP A 17 -10.59 -2.44 -14.18
CA ASP A 17 -9.64 -2.35 -13.08
C ASP A 17 -10.27 -2.69 -11.72
N GLU A 18 -11.51 -2.27 -11.49
CA GLU A 18 -12.24 -2.45 -10.23
C GLU A 18 -13.69 -2.89 -10.46
N LEU A 19 -14.35 -3.27 -9.38
CA LEU A 19 -15.76 -3.67 -9.37
C LEU A 19 -16.64 -2.57 -8.74
N ASN A 20 -17.77 -2.27 -9.39
CA ASN A 20 -18.92 -1.59 -8.80
C ASN A 20 -19.92 -2.64 -8.26
N PRO A 21 -19.91 -2.96 -6.95
CA PRO A 21 -20.58 -4.13 -6.42
C PRO A 21 -22.11 -3.99 -6.25
N PHE A 22 -22.71 -2.79 -6.38
CA PHE A 22 -24.17 -2.62 -6.48
C PHE A 22 -24.66 -2.79 -7.91
N LYS A 23 -23.93 -2.20 -8.87
CA LYS A 23 -24.28 -2.26 -10.28
C LYS A 23 -23.90 -3.60 -10.92
N CYS A 24 -23.01 -4.35 -10.28
CA CYS A 24 -22.42 -5.58 -10.83
C CYS A 24 -21.77 -5.31 -12.19
N THR A 25 -20.98 -4.24 -12.27
CA THR A 25 -20.25 -3.82 -13.48
C THR A 25 -18.82 -3.46 -13.13
N GLY A 26 -17.93 -3.54 -14.12
CA GLY A 26 -16.56 -3.05 -13.99
C GLY A 26 -16.46 -1.53 -13.94
N ARG A 27 -15.32 -1.07 -13.44
CA ARG A 27 -14.89 0.33 -13.39
C ARG A 27 -13.44 0.41 -13.91
N GLY A 28 -13.23 1.17 -14.97
CA GLY A 28 -11.91 1.55 -15.48
C GLY A 28 -11.69 3.05 -15.34
N SER A 29 -10.69 3.56 -16.05
CA SER A 29 -10.38 4.99 -16.07
C SER A 29 -11.54 5.83 -16.62
N ASP A 30 -11.83 6.95 -15.98
CA ASP A 30 -12.79 7.93 -16.47
C ASP A 30 -12.14 8.81 -17.56
N LYS A 31 -12.55 8.58 -18.81
CA LYS A 31 -12.04 9.33 -19.97
C LYS A 31 -12.62 10.73 -20.11
N TYR A 32 -13.73 11.00 -19.44
CA TYR A 32 -14.51 12.23 -19.58
C TYR A 32 -14.28 13.20 -18.43
N ASP A 33 -13.91 12.69 -17.25
CA ASP A 33 -13.52 13.46 -16.08
C ASP A 33 -12.07 13.12 -15.70
N PRO A 34 -11.11 14.07 -15.75
CA PRO A 34 -9.73 13.87 -15.32
C PRO A 34 -9.61 13.82 -13.78
N ASN A 35 -10.53 13.14 -13.10
CA ASN A 35 -10.58 13.00 -11.66
C ASN A 35 -9.41 12.16 -11.16
N ILE A 36 -8.46 12.82 -10.49
CA ILE A 36 -7.26 12.17 -9.96
C ILE A 36 -7.56 11.09 -8.94
N ASN A 37 -8.64 11.20 -8.15
CA ASN A 37 -8.99 10.21 -7.13
C ASN A 37 -9.43 8.86 -7.74
N ILE A 38 -9.74 8.84 -9.04
CA ILE A 38 -10.13 7.64 -9.79
C ILE A 38 -8.97 7.27 -10.73
N ASN A 39 -8.56 8.19 -11.60
CA ASN A 39 -7.65 7.91 -12.70
C ASN A 39 -6.18 7.72 -12.28
N ASP A 40 -5.81 8.06 -11.05
CA ASP A 40 -4.43 7.85 -10.59
C ASP A 40 -4.09 6.35 -10.48
N VAL A 41 -5.10 5.52 -10.17
CA VAL A 41 -4.96 4.07 -10.01
C VAL A 41 -5.58 3.29 -11.17
N LEU A 42 -6.67 3.80 -11.76
CA LEU A 42 -7.36 3.11 -12.86
C LEU A 42 -6.71 3.48 -14.19
N GLY A 43 -6.04 2.52 -14.81
CA GLY A 43 -5.28 2.69 -16.04
C GLY A 43 -5.63 1.69 -17.15
N ASP A 44 -6.75 1.00 -17.04
CA ASP A 44 -7.29 -0.01 -17.96
C ASP A 44 -6.34 -1.18 -18.20
N TYR A 45 -5.77 -1.73 -17.11
CA TYR A 45 -4.83 -2.86 -17.16
C TYR A 45 -5.27 -4.02 -16.26
N SER A 46 -6.56 -4.09 -15.93
CA SER A 46 -7.15 -5.10 -15.04
C SER A 46 -6.49 -5.09 -13.67
N LEU A 47 -6.38 -3.89 -13.06
CA LEU A 47 -5.74 -3.67 -11.75
C LEU A 47 -6.02 -4.78 -10.74
N THR A 48 -7.30 -5.04 -10.41
CA THR A 48 -7.66 -6.04 -9.38
C THR A 48 -7.16 -7.45 -9.73
N LEU A 49 -7.13 -7.84 -11.02
CA LEU A 49 -6.55 -9.12 -11.44
C LEU A 49 -5.04 -9.18 -11.14
N VAL A 50 -4.29 -8.12 -11.49
CA VAL A 50 -2.84 -8.06 -11.28
C VAL A 50 -2.50 -8.01 -9.79
N ASP A 51 -3.21 -7.16 -9.05
CA ASP A 51 -3.00 -6.89 -7.63
C ASP A 51 -3.31 -8.13 -6.77
N THR A 52 -4.23 -8.99 -7.20
CA THR A 52 -4.65 -10.17 -6.43
C THR A 52 -3.83 -11.44 -6.74
N LEU A 53 -2.88 -11.40 -7.69
CA LEU A 53 -2.16 -12.60 -8.15
C LEU A 53 -1.51 -13.38 -7.01
N ASP A 54 -0.77 -12.70 -6.14
CA ASP A 54 -0.07 -13.34 -5.03
C ASP A 54 -1.02 -13.83 -3.94
N THR A 55 -2.16 -13.16 -3.76
CA THR A 55 -3.21 -13.61 -2.85
C THR A 55 -3.79 -14.94 -3.30
N LEU A 56 -3.95 -15.15 -4.62
CA LEU A 56 -4.38 -16.44 -5.16
C LEU A 56 -3.38 -17.56 -4.89
N ALA A 57 -2.09 -17.26 -4.82
CA ALA A 57 -1.10 -18.24 -4.37
C ALA A 57 -1.23 -18.51 -2.87
N ILE A 58 -1.36 -17.46 -2.05
CA ILE A 58 -1.38 -17.56 -0.58
C ILE A 58 -2.62 -18.28 -0.06
N LEU A 59 -3.82 -17.91 -0.53
CA LEU A 59 -5.07 -18.42 0.04
C LEU A 59 -5.99 -19.10 -0.97
N GLY A 60 -5.65 -19.00 -2.26
CA GLY A 60 -6.33 -19.74 -3.33
C GLY A 60 -5.74 -21.12 -3.57
N THR A 61 -6.16 -21.76 -4.66
CA THR A 61 -5.53 -23.00 -5.13
C THR A 61 -4.42 -22.70 -6.12
N GLN A 62 -3.41 -23.58 -6.19
CA GLN A 62 -2.35 -23.52 -7.21
C GLN A 62 -2.92 -23.33 -8.62
N LYS A 63 -4.01 -24.03 -8.94
CA LYS A 63 -4.70 -23.92 -10.23
C LYS A 63 -5.28 -22.51 -10.47
N GLN A 64 -5.89 -21.89 -9.46
CA GLN A 64 -6.42 -20.53 -9.60
C GLN A 64 -5.29 -19.52 -9.83
N PHE A 65 -4.16 -19.68 -9.14
CA PHE A 65 -2.97 -18.86 -9.35
C PHE A 65 -2.44 -19.01 -10.79
N GLU A 66 -2.25 -20.25 -11.26
CA GLU A 66 -1.80 -20.55 -12.63
C GLU A 66 -2.72 -19.97 -13.70
N GLU A 67 -4.04 -20.14 -13.54
CA GLU A 67 -5.04 -19.61 -14.47
C GLU A 67 -5.07 -18.07 -14.48
N ALA A 68 -4.83 -17.42 -13.34
CA ALA A 68 -4.76 -15.96 -13.26
C ALA A 68 -3.47 -15.42 -13.88
N VAL A 69 -2.32 -16.06 -13.64
CA VAL A 69 -1.05 -15.72 -14.28
C VAL A 69 -1.15 -15.86 -15.80
N ASP A 70 -1.66 -16.98 -16.31
CA ASP A 70 -1.87 -17.20 -17.74
C ASP A 70 -2.80 -16.14 -18.36
N ARG A 71 -3.84 -15.74 -17.62
CA ARG A 71 -4.75 -14.66 -18.05
C ARG A 71 -4.03 -13.32 -18.13
N VAL A 72 -3.26 -12.93 -17.11
CA VAL A 72 -2.49 -11.68 -17.12
C VAL A 72 -1.55 -11.63 -18.32
N ILE A 73 -0.78 -12.71 -18.56
CA ILE A 73 0.14 -12.81 -19.70
C ILE A 73 -0.59 -12.62 -21.04
N LYS A 74 -1.80 -13.16 -21.17
CA LYS A 74 -2.56 -13.11 -22.43
C LYS A 74 -3.32 -11.81 -22.67
N THR A 75 -3.77 -11.12 -21.62
CA THR A 75 -4.77 -10.05 -21.76
C THR A 75 -4.35 -8.70 -21.23
N VAL A 76 -3.38 -8.62 -20.32
CA VAL A 76 -2.96 -7.35 -19.73
C VAL A 76 -1.91 -6.67 -20.60
N SER A 77 -2.07 -5.36 -20.80
CA SER A 77 -1.10 -4.52 -21.50
C SER A 77 -0.99 -3.17 -20.82
N PHE A 78 0.24 -2.74 -20.53
CA PHE A 78 0.52 -1.42 -19.99
C PHE A 78 0.69 -0.35 -21.08
N SER A 79 0.40 -0.68 -22.35
CA SER A 79 0.41 0.29 -23.45
C SER A 79 -0.89 1.10 -23.56
N GLN A 80 -1.38 1.60 -22.42
CA GLN A 80 -2.65 2.31 -22.28
C GLN A 80 -2.46 3.82 -22.33
N ASP A 81 -3.30 4.55 -23.07
CA ASP A 81 -3.22 6.02 -23.15
C ASP A 81 -3.84 6.67 -21.91
N ASN A 82 -3.32 6.30 -20.74
CA ASN A 82 -3.77 6.73 -19.43
C ASN A 82 -2.66 7.45 -18.70
N LYS A 83 -3.04 8.53 -18.02
CA LYS A 83 -2.20 9.25 -17.08
C LYS A 83 -2.44 8.66 -15.70
N VAL A 84 -1.41 8.05 -15.12
CA VAL A 84 -1.49 7.32 -13.85
C VAL A 84 -0.47 7.87 -12.85
N GLN A 85 -0.68 7.62 -11.56
CA GLN A 85 0.25 8.00 -10.51
C GLN A 85 1.35 6.95 -10.37
N VAL A 86 2.61 7.42 -10.38
CA VAL A 86 3.80 6.55 -10.34
C VAL A 86 3.80 5.67 -9.09
N PHE A 87 3.45 6.25 -7.94
CA PHE A 87 3.35 5.55 -6.66
C PHE A 87 2.32 4.40 -6.70
N GLU A 88 1.09 4.71 -7.07
CA GLU A 88 -0.02 3.74 -7.08
C GLU A 88 0.25 2.57 -8.03
N VAL A 89 0.75 2.86 -9.23
CA VAL A 89 1.07 1.81 -10.21
C VAL A 89 2.30 1.00 -9.80
N ASN A 90 3.25 1.61 -9.10
CA ASN A 90 4.41 0.91 -8.57
C ASN A 90 4.01 -0.09 -7.49
N ILE A 91 3.30 0.34 -6.45
CA ILE A 91 3.01 -0.52 -5.30
C ILE A 91 2.02 -1.63 -5.66
N ARG A 92 1.07 -1.38 -6.57
CA ARG A 92 0.03 -2.35 -6.97
C ARG A 92 0.45 -3.23 -8.14
N ALA A 93 0.62 -2.62 -9.32
CA ALA A 93 0.83 -3.39 -10.54
C ALA A 93 2.26 -3.93 -10.64
N LEU A 94 3.28 -3.09 -10.38
CA LEU A 94 4.67 -3.57 -10.42
C LEU A 94 4.95 -4.53 -9.25
N GLY A 95 4.50 -4.20 -8.04
CA GLY A 95 4.57 -5.07 -6.87
C GLY A 95 3.90 -6.43 -7.10
N GLY A 96 2.65 -6.45 -7.58
CA GLY A 96 1.90 -7.68 -7.86
C GLY A 96 2.55 -8.56 -8.93
N LEU A 97 3.10 -7.97 -10.00
CA LEU A 97 3.82 -8.73 -11.03
C LEU A 97 5.12 -9.35 -10.50
N LEU A 98 5.88 -8.61 -9.69
CA LEU A 98 7.15 -9.09 -9.12
C LEU A 98 6.90 -10.19 -8.08
N SER A 99 5.94 -9.99 -7.19
CA SER A 99 5.53 -10.98 -6.18
C SER A 99 5.06 -12.28 -6.85
N ALA A 100 4.15 -12.18 -7.83
CA ALA A 100 3.69 -13.34 -8.58
C ALA A 100 4.81 -14.03 -9.39
N HIS A 101 5.75 -13.28 -9.95
CA HIS A 101 6.93 -13.84 -10.61
C HIS A 101 7.80 -14.65 -9.64
N MET A 102 8.07 -14.11 -8.45
CA MET A 102 8.85 -14.80 -7.42
C MET A 102 8.15 -16.08 -6.96
N LEU A 103 6.85 -16.03 -6.70
CA LEU A 103 6.04 -17.21 -6.35
C LEU A 103 6.03 -18.27 -7.46
N ALA A 104 5.99 -17.85 -8.73
CA ALA A 104 5.97 -18.75 -9.88
C ALA A 104 7.34 -19.39 -10.18
N THR A 105 8.45 -18.86 -9.64
CA THR A 105 9.81 -19.29 -9.98
C THR A 105 10.61 -19.84 -8.80
N ASP A 106 10.41 -19.34 -7.59
CA ASP A 106 11.15 -19.75 -6.41
C ASP A 106 10.47 -20.96 -5.72
N PRO A 107 11.12 -22.14 -5.70
CA PRO A 107 10.57 -23.34 -5.07
C PRO A 107 10.30 -23.22 -3.56
N SER A 108 10.92 -22.26 -2.87
CA SER A 108 10.73 -22.05 -1.43
C SER A 108 9.30 -21.65 -1.06
N PHE A 109 8.58 -21.00 -1.98
CA PHE A 109 7.17 -20.67 -1.80
C PHE A 109 6.21 -21.80 -2.16
N ASN A 110 6.69 -22.89 -2.77
CA ASN A 110 5.87 -24.04 -3.17
C ASN A 110 4.68 -23.69 -4.12
N HIS A 111 4.85 -22.65 -4.95
CA HIS A 111 3.84 -22.17 -5.91
C HIS A 111 4.35 -22.11 -7.36
N THR A 112 5.49 -22.76 -7.64
CA THR A 112 6.13 -22.69 -8.96
C THR A 112 5.23 -23.19 -10.08
N ILE A 113 5.23 -22.48 -11.21
CA ILE A 113 4.39 -22.81 -12.36
C ILE A 113 5.22 -23.53 -13.43
N HIS A 114 4.81 -24.75 -13.79
CA HIS A 114 5.53 -25.53 -14.81
C HIS A 114 5.40 -24.90 -16.21
N GLY A 115 6.55 -24.59 -16.83
CA GLY A 115 6.61 -24.03 -18.19
C GLY A 115 6.48 -22.51 -18.25
N TYR A 116 6.38 -21.84 -17.09
CA TYR A 116 6.54 -20.39 -16.98
C TYR A 116 7.96 -19.96 -17.38
N ASN A 117 8.08 -18.86 -18.13
CA ASN A 117 9.32 -18.39 -18.75
C ASN A 117 9.47 -16.86 -18.56
N ASP A 118 9.39 -16.43 -17.30
CA ASP A 118 9.64 -15.05 -16.86
C ASP A 118 8.73 -13.98 -17.48
N GLU A 119 7.56 -14.36 -18.00
CA GLU A 119 6.67 -13.44 -18.70
C GLU A 119 6.21 -12.27 -17.82
N LEU A 120 5.92 -12.53 -16.54
CA LEU A 120 5.54 -11.46 -15.61
C LEU A 120 6.73 -10.53 -15.30
N LEU A 121 7.96 -11.05 -15.26
CA LEU A 121 9.15 -10.20 -15.09
C LEU A 121 9.37 -9.31 -16.31
N HIS A 122 9.13 -9.82 -17.52
CA HIS A 122 9.16 -9.02 -18.75
C HIS A 122 8.08 -7.93 -18.74
N MET A 123 6.87 -8.24 -18.26
CA MET A 123 5.80 -7.26 -18.09
C MET A 123 6.13 -6.22 -17.03
N ALA A 124 6.70 -6.63 -15.89
CA ALA A 124 7.16 -5.75 -14.82
C ALA A 124 8.22 -4.77 -15.35
N LYS A 125 9.17 -5.26 -16.14
CA LYS A 125 10.17 -4.41 -16.80
C LYS A 125 9.52 -3.42 -17.79
N ASP A 126 8.59 -3.85 -18.64
CA ASP A 126 7.87 -2.94 -19.56
C ASP A 126 7.12 -1.84 -18.79
N LEU A 127 6.47 -2.20 -17.67
CA LEU A 127 5.79 -1.23 -16.82
C LEU A 127 6.78 -0.23 -16.22
N ALA A 128 7.88 -0.70 -15.60
CA ALA A 128 8.89 0.18 -15.02
C ALA A 128 9.53 1.11 -16.06
N ASP A 129 9.80 0.61 -17.28
CA ASP A 129 10.29 1.43 -18.40
C ASP A 129 9.33 2.58 -18.76
N ARG A 130 8.02 2.42 -18.53
CA ARG A 130 7.00 3.47 -18.72
C ARG A 130 6.93 4.46 -17.55
N LEU A 131 7.36 4.04 -16.36
CA LEU A 131 7.43 4.89 -15.16
C LEU A 131 8.72 5.73 -15.09
N MET A 132 9.84 5.21 -15.62
CA MET A 132 11.15 5.89 -15.62
C MET A 132 11.16 7.34 -16.14
N PRO A 133 10.35 7.74 -17.14
CA PRO A 133 10.24 9.15 -17.55
C PRO A 133 9.92 10.13 -16.42
N ALA A 134 9.26 9.68 -15.34
CA ALA A 134 8.97 10.50 -14.16
C ALA A 134 10.22 11.09 -13.49
N PHE A 135 11.37 10.40 -13.61
CA PHE A 135 12.62 10.77 -12.95
C PHE A 135 13.50 11.70 -13.78
N LEU A 136 13.31 11.76 -15.10
CA LEU A 136 14.29 12.35 -16.04
C LEU A 136 14.40 13.88 -15.94
N ASN A 137 13.29 14.58 -15.73
CA ASN A 137 13.22 16.04 -15.77
C ASN A 137 13.10 16.70 -14.38
N SER A 138 13.44 15.96 -13.33
CA SER A 138 13.46 16.47 -11.96
C SER A 138 14.84 16.97 -11.57
N LYS A 139 14.95 18.25 -11.18
CA LYS A 139 16.22 18.84 -10.69
C LYS A 139 16.70 18.21 -9.39
N THR A 140 15.78 17.71 -8.58
CA THR A 140 16.11 17.12 -7.27
C THR A 140 16.35 15.61 -7.32
N GLY A 141 15.92 14.95 -8.41
CA GLY A 141 15.88 13.50 -8.53
C GLY A 141 14.62 12.85 -7.93
N ILE A 142 13.71 13.64 -7.34
CA ILE A 142 12.39 13.18 -6.89
C ILE A 142 11.46 13.07 -8.11
N PRO A 143 10.75 11.95 -8.33
CA PRO A 143 9.95 11.76 -9.54
C PRO A 143 8.76 12.73 -9.59
N PHE A 144 8.36 13.10 -10.81
CA PHE A 144 7.02 13.63 -11.03
C PHE A 144 5.97 12.63 -10.53
N PRO A 145 4.83 13.09 -9.98
CA PRO A 145 3.85 12.19 -9.41
C PRO A 145 3.16 11.31 -10.46
N ARG A 146 3.12 11.73 -11.74
CA ARG A 146 2.37 11.03 -12.79
C ARG A 146 3.11 10.94 -14.12
N VAL A 147 2.76 9.90 -14.87
CA VAL A 147 3.22 9.65 -16.25
C VAL A 147 2.06 9.16 -17.11
N ASN A 148 2.20 9.30 -18.43
CA ASN A 148 1.33 8.63 -19.38
C ASN A 148 1.97 7.31 -19.86
N LEU A 149 1.29 6.18 -19.66
CA LEU A 149 1.86 4.85 -19.88
C LEU A 149 2.16 4.55 -21.36
N LYS A 150 1.24 4.88 -22.28
CA LYS A 150 1.44 4.64 -23.73
C LYS A 150 2.45 5.60 -24.33
N ARG A 151 2.38 6.89 -23.99
CA ARG A 151 3.24 7.94 -24.55
C ARG A 151 4.63 7.95 -23.91
N ARG A 152 4.82 7.26 -22.78
CA ARG A 152 6.08 7.15 -22.03
C ARG A 152 6.69 8.53 -21.72
N LEU A 153 5.86 9.44 -21.20
CA LEU A 153 6.27 10.80 -20.88
C LEU A 153 5.50 11.34 -19.69
N VAL A 154 6.08 12.35 -19.04
CA VAL A 154 5.38 13.22 -18.08
C VAL A 154 4.57 14.23 -18.90
N PRO A 155 3.24 14.33 -18.71
CA PRO A 155 2.43 15.33 -19.40
C PRO A 155 2.93 16.76 -19.13
N PRO A 156 2.96 17.67 -20.13
CA PRO A 156 3.46 19.04 -19.93
C PRO A 156 2.72 19.86 -18.87
N SER A 157 1.47 19.49 -18.57
CA SER A 157 0.62 20.13 -17.56
C SER A 157 0.75 19.50 -16.17
N GLU A 158 1.64 18.53 -15.98
CA GLU A 158 1.76 17.82 -14.71
C GLU A 158 2.34 18.72 -13.62
N THR A 159 1.83 18.55 -12.40
CA THR A 159 2.30 19.31 -11.24
C THR A 159 3.72 18.91 -10.85
N THR A 160 4.46 19.84 -10.26
CA THR A 160 5.76 19.59 -9.64
C THR A 160 5.64 19.19 -8.17
N GLU A 161 4.42 19.10 -7.64
CA GLU A 161 4.14 18.74 -6.26
C GLU A 161 3.95 17.23 -6.13
N THR A 162 4.62 16.61 -5.17
CA THR A 162 4.43 15.19 -4.84
C THR A 162 4.42 14.97 -3.34
N CYS A 163 3.69 13.96 -2.87
CA CYS A 163 3.72 13.58 -1.48
C CYS A 163 5.00 12.79 -1.14
N THR A 164 5.39 12.80 0.13
CA THR A 164 6.58 12.12 0.63
C THR A 164 6.54 10.61 0.39
N ALA A 165 5.39 9.97 0.63
CA ALA A 165 5.17 8.57 0.32
C ALA A 165 5.36 8.29 -1.18
N GLY A 166 4.68 9.05 -2.05
CA GLY A 166 4.78 8.85 -3.49
C GLY A 166 6.16 9.14 -4.10
N ALA A 167 6.98 9.93 -3.40
CA ALA A 167 8.36 10.21 -3.77
C ALA A 167 9.36 9.14 -3.30
N GLY A 168 9.11 8.50 -2.15
CA GLY A 168 10.10 7.67 -1.46
C GLY A 168 9.78 6.18 -1.39
N SER A 169 8.52 5.79 -1.64
CA SER A 169 8.05 4.41 -1.52
C SER A 169 8.08 3.65 -2.85
N LEU A 170 9.25 3.64 -3.49
CA LEU A 170 9.48 2.98 -4.78
C LEU A 170 10.64 1.97 -4.74
N ILE A 171 11.43 1.97 -3.67
CA ILE A 171 12.71 1.26 -3.63
C ILE A 171 12.58 -0.26 -3.57
N LEU A 172 11.50 -0.80 -3.00
CA LEU A 172 11.33 -2.25 -2.90
C LEU A 172 11.14 -2.85 -4.30
N GLU A 173 10.16 -2.37 -5.05
CA GLU A 173 9.80 -2.92 -6.36
C GLU A 173 10.89 -2.63 -7.39
N PHE A 174 11.39 -1.38 -7.44
CA PHE A 174 12.47 -1.02 -8.38
C PHE A 174 13.78 -1.75 -8.03
N GLY A 175 14.06 -1.96 -6.73
CA GLY A 175 15.23 -2.71 -6.28
C GLY A 175 15.16 -4.18 -6.65
N VAL A 176 14.02 -4.85 -6.38
CA VAL A 176 13.80 -6.24 -6.78
C VAL A 176 13.87 -6.40 -8.30
N LEU A 177 13.22 -5.51 -9.06
CA LEU A 177 13.29 -5.53 -10.52
C LEU A 177 14.73 -5.41 -11.02
N SER A 178 15.52 -4.48 -10.48
CA SER A 178 16.94 -4.35 -10.84
C SER A 178 17.75 -5.60 -10.56
N ARG A 179 17.51 -6.26 -9.42
CA ARG A 179 18.23 -7.49 -9.03
C ARG A 179 17.84 -8.68 -9.91
N LEU A 180 16.57 -8.83 -10.25
CA LEU A 180 16.09 -9.91 -11.12
C LEU A 180 16.50 -9.73 -12.58
N THR A 181 16.50 -8.49 -13.09
CA THR A 181 16.84 -8.20 -14.50
C THR A 181 18.32 -7.94 -14.74
N GLY A 182 19.08 -7.61 -13.69
CA GLY A 182 20.47 -7.14 -13.80
C GLY A 182 20.63 -5.70 -14.29
N ASP A 183 19.53 -4.96 -14.51
CA ASP A 183 19.58 -3.55 -14.90
C ASP A 183 19.52 -2.63 -13.67
N PRO A 184 20.60 -1.95 -13.28
CA PRO A 184 20.65 -1.16 -12.06
C PRO A 184 19.91 0.18 -12.16
N ALA A 185 19.39 0.57 -13.34
CA ALA A 185 18.79 1.89 -13.54
C ALA A 185 17.56 2.13 -12.63
N TYR A 186 16.75 1.11 -12.39
CA TYR A 186 15.54 1.21 -11.56
C TYR A 186 15.90 1.46 -10.09
N GLU A 187 16.67 0.56 -9.47
CA GLU A 187 17.12 0.71 -8.08
C GLU A 187 17.83 2.04 -7.85
N GLN A 188 18.71 2.46 -8.77
CA GLN A 188 19.41 3.74 -8.68
C GLN A 188 18.44 4.94 -8.70
N ALA A 189 17.41 4.92 -9.55
CA ALA A 189 16.41 5.98 -9.63
C ALA A 189 15.60 6.08 -8.34
N ALA A 190 15.04 4.97 -7.86
CA ALA A 190 14.25 4.94 -6.62
C ALA A 190 15.09 5.31 -5.39
N LYS A 191 16.32 4.80 -5.30
CA LYS A 191 17.25 5.10 -4.20
C LYS A 191 17.64 6.57 -4.18
N LYS A 192 17.88 7.16 -5.35
CA LYS A 192 18.16 8.60 -5.47
C LYS A 192 16.97 9.43 -5.01
N ALA A 193 15.75 9.04 -5.35
CA ALA A 193 14.52 9.73 -4.93
C ALA A 193 14.32 9.66 -3.40
N LEU A 194 14.42 8.46 -2.81
CA LEU A 194 14.34 8.27 -1.35
C LEU A 194 15.39 9.12 -0.61
N LYS A 195 16.65 9.10 -1.08
CA LYS A 195 17.72 9.95 -0.52
C LYS A 195 17.42 11.43 -0.70
N ALA A 196 16.87 11.85 -1.84
CA ALA A 196 16.55 13.25 -2.09
C ALA A 196 15.47 13.76 -1.12
N VAL A 197 14.46 12.94 -0.82
CA VAL A 197 13.47 13.21 0.23
C VAL A 197 14.14 13.27 1.61
N TRP A 198 14.91 12.23 1.97
CA TRP A 198 15.55 12.12 3.28
C TRP A 198 16.50 13.29 3.61
N HIS A 199 17.29 13.74 2.64
CA HIS A 199 18.22 14.86 2.82
C HIS A 199 17.51 16.20 3.04
N ARG A 200 16.19 16.28 2.88
CA ARG A 200 15.38 17.49 3.08
C ARG A 200 14.61 17.49 4.38
N ARG A 201 14.76 16.46 5.22
CA ARG A 201 14.19 16.46 6.58
C ARG A 201 14.58 17.74 7.34
N SER A 202 13.74 18.14 8.28
CA SER A 202 14.03 19.28 9.15
C SER A 202 15.20 18.97 10.09
N HIS A 203 15.65 19.98 10.84
CA HIS A 203 16.63 19.79 11.92
C HIS A 203 16.13 18.87 13.06
N LEU A 204 14.82 18.57 13.09
CA LEU A 204 14.22 17.59 14.00
C LEU A 204 14.20 16.17 13.41
N ASN A 205 14.76 15.96 12.21
CA ASN A 205 14.68 14.74 11.40
C ASN A 205 13.26 14.36 10.95
N LEU A 206 12.29 15.28 11.01
CA LEU A 206 10.95 15.07 10.49
C LEU A 206 10.87 15.41 9.00
N LEU A 207 10.03 14.69 8.26
CA LEU A 207 9.70 14.95 6.85
C LEU A 207 8.37 15.71 6.75
N GLY A 208 8.23 16.59 5.76
CA GLY A 208 6.95 17.22 5.42
C GLY A 208 6.05 16.25 4.65
N ASN A 209 4.85 16.69 4.31
CA ASN A 209 3.87 15.88 3.57
C ASN A 209 4.03 16.02 2.05
N VAL A 210 4.15 17.25 1.55
CA VAL A 210 4.24 17.53 0.10
C VAL A 210 5.47 18.38 -0.20
N ILE A 211 6.18 18.01 -1.24
CA ILE A 211 7.43 18.63 -1.69
C ILE A 211 7.34 19.03 -3.17
N ASP A 212 7.90 20.19 -3.51
CA ASP A 212 8.13 20.58 -4.89
C ASP A 212 9.39 19.90 -5.43
N ILE A 213 9.28 19.11 -6.49
CA ILE A 213 10.38 18.31 -7.04
C ILE A 213 11.43 19.12 -7.79
N GLN A 214 11.16 20.39 -8.11
CA GLN A 214 12.09 21.24 -8.88
C GLN A 214 12.97 22.08 -7.96
N THR A 215 12.40 22.61 -6.88
CA THR A 215 13.06 23.44 -5.88
C THR A 215 13.54 22.60 -4.69
N GLY A 216 12.84 21.52 -4.39
CA GLY A 216 13.06 20.72 -3.18
C GLY A 216 12.53 21.37 -1.91
N HIS A 217 11.64 22.35 -2.02
CA HIS A 217 11.00 22.99 -0.87
C HIS A 217 9.74 22.23 -0.44
N TRP A 218 9.54 22.13 0.88
CA TRP A 218 8.30 21.58 1.44
C TRP A 218 7.15 22.57 1.27
N ILE A 219 6.09 22.12 0.61
CA ILE A 219 4.85 22.88 0.37
C ILE A 219 3.90 22.69 1.55
N HIS A 220 3.72 21.43 1.97
CA HIS A 220 2.95 21.07 3.15
C HIS A 220 3.89 20.50 4.20
N THR A 221 4.05 21.22 5.31
CA THR A 221 5.03 20.93 6.37
C THR A 221 4.48 20.09 7.53
N ALA A 222 3.24 19.60 7.41
CA ALA A 222 2.70 18.62 8.35
C ALA A 222 3.52 17.34 8.28
N SER A 223 3.86 16.80 9.45
CA SER A 223 4.58 15.54 9.65
C SER A 223 3.74 14.64 10.55
N SER A 224 3.58 13.39 10.15
CA SER A 224 2.75 12.40 10.84
C SER A 224 3.14 11.00 10.41
N THR A 225 2.43 10.00 10.92
CA THR A 225 2.45 8.61 10.48
C THR A 225 1.30 8.31 9.51
N GLY A 226 0.68 9.32 8.90
CA GLY A 226 -0.53 9.16 8.11
C GLY A 226 -0.34 9.46 6.62
N ALA A 227 -1.48 9.68 5.96
CA ALA A 227 -1.63 9.78 4.52
C ALA A 227 -0.58 10.71 3.87
N GLY A 228 0.16 10.17 2.92
CA GLY A 228 1.13 10.91 2.09
C GLY A 228 2.54 10.99 2.69
N ILE A 229 2.78 10.37 3.84
CA ILE A 229 4.12 10.23 4.45
C ILE A 229 4.36 8.78 4.86
N ASP A 230 3.38 8.16 5.53
CA ASP A 230 3.28 6.74 5.92
C ASP A 230 4.40 5.81 5.41
N SER A 231 4.24 5.30 4.19
CA SER A 231 5.01 4.21 3.60
C SER A 231 6.47 4.55 3.35
N VAL A 232 6.89 5.82 3.42
CA VAL A 232 8.30 6.17 3.32
C VAL A 232 9.10 5.56 4.48
N PHE A 233 8.48 5.50 5.66
CA PHE A 233 9.10 4.91 6.85
C PHE A 233 9.16 3.39 6.72
N GLU A 234 8.10 2.78 6.19
CA GLU A 234 8.07 1.36 5.89
C GLU A 234 9.18 0.99 4.92
N TYR A 235 9.33 1.73 3.81
CA TYR A 235 10.29 1.40 2.77
C TYR A 235 11.73 1.58 3.26
N MET A 236 12.00 2.48 4.22
CA MET A 236 13.32 2.55 4.85
C MET A 236 13.62 1.28 5.67
N LEU A 237 12.69 0.78 6.49
CA LEU A 237 12.95 -0.42 7.28
C LEU A 237 12.89 -1.70 6.44
N LYS A 238 11.84 -1.85 5.62
CA LYS A 238 11.62 -3.01 4.76
C LYS A 238 12.74 -3.15 3.72
N ALA A 239 13.29 -2.07 3.17
CA ALA A 239 14.45 -2.15 2.27
C ALA A 239 15.72 -2.62 2.99
N HIS A 240 15.90 -2.27 4.26
CA HIS A 240 17.02 -2.82 5.04
C HIS A 240 16.89 -4.34 5.21
N VAL A 241 15.70 -4.82 5.54
CA VAL A 241 15.44 -6.27 5.68
C VAL A 241 15.67 -6.98 4.36
N LEU A 242 15.06 -6.49 3.28
CA LEU A 242 15.09 -7.15 1.98
C LEU A 242 16.49 -7.11 1.33
N PHE A 243 17.19 -5.98 1.42
CA PHE A 243 18.42 -5.75 0.69
C PHE A 243 19.70 -5.82 1.52
N GLY A 244 19.59 -5.83 2.86
CA GLY A 244 20.72 -5.91 3.79
C GLY A 244 21.56 -4.64 3.91
N GLU A 245 21.16 -3.54 3.26
CA GLU A 245 21.94 -2.30 3.26
C GLU A 245 21.66 -1.45 4.50
N GLN A 246 22.72 -1.14 5.26
CA GLN A 246 22.63 -0.44 6.54
C GLN A 246 22.08 0.99 6.42
N GLU A 247 22.31 1.66 5.28
CA GLU A 247 21.89 3.04 5.11
C GLU A 247 20.37 3.23 5.21
N TYR A 248 19.57 2.24 4.80
CA TYR A 248 18.12 2.31 4.93
C TYR A 248 17.71 2.26 6.41
N LYS A 249 18.35 1.41 7.21
CA LYS A 249 18.15 1.33 8.67
C LYS A 249 18.55 2.61 9.38
N ASP A 250 19.67 3.22 8.98
CA ASP A 250 20.15 4.47 9.57
C ASP A 250 19.19 5.63 9.30
N MET A 251 18.56 5.67 8.11
CA MET A 251 17.48 6.63 7.81
C MET A 251 16.25 6.35 8.67
N PHE A 252 15.80 5.09 8.73
CA PHE A 252 14.65 4.68 9.53
C PHE A 252 14.83 5.02 11.01
N ASP A 253 15.95 4.65 11.63
CA ASP A 253 16.17 4.84 13.07
C ASP A 253 16.18 6.32 13.47
N GLN A 254 16.71 7.19 12.61
CA GLN A 254 16.66 8.64 12.80
C GLN A 254 15.23 9.17 12.69
N ALA A 255 14.47 8.72 11.68
CA ALA A 255 13.07 9.09 11.49
C ALA A 255 12.20 8.60 12.65
N TYR A 256 12.31 7.32 13.00
CA TYR A 256 11.55 6.67 14.06
C TYR A 256 11.78 7.37 15.42
N LYS A 257 13.04 7.66 15.75
CA LYS A 257 13.36 8.43 16.95
C LYS A 257 12.70 9.82 16.96
N ALA A 258 12.66 10.51 15.82
CA ALA A 258 11.98 11.80 15.70
C ALA A 258 10.45 11.66 15.87
N LEU A 259 9.84 10.62 15.28
CA LEU A 259 8.42 10.33 15.47
C LEU A 259 8.10 10.10 16.96
N LEU A 260 8.90 9.30 17.67
CA LEU A 260 8.70 9.05 19.10
C LEU A 260 8.85 10.30 19.99
N LEU A 261 9.66 11.27 19.56
CA LEU A 261 9.93 12.50 20.32
C LEU A 261 8.92 13.61 20.07
N TYR A 262 8.48 13.78 18.81
CA TYR A 262 7.72 14.95 18.39
C TYR A 262 6.30 14.64 17.92
N VAL A 263 6.08 13.48 17.29
CA VAL A 263 4.77 13.07 16.75
C VAL A 263 3.95 12.33 17.80
N ARG A 264 4.59 11.40 18.51
CA ARG A 264 3.96 10.65 19.60
C ARG A 264 3.55 11.59 20.72
N ASP A 265 2.33 11.43 21.21
CA ASP A 265 1.81 12.19 22.33
C ASP A 265 2.42 11.71 23.67
N PRO A 266 2.32 12.51 24.75
CA PRO A 266 2.86 12.13 26.05
C PRO A 266 2.27 10.86 26.66
N SER A 267 1.05 10.44 26.28
CA SER A 267 0.49 9.17 26.75
C SER A 267 1.13 7.95 26.11
N GLY A 268 1.74 8.12 24.92
CA GLY A 268 2.35 7.06 24.14
C GLY A 268 1.38 6.26 23.28
N TYR A 269 0.11 6.65 23.20
CA TYR A 269 -0.91 5.96 22.40
C TYR A 269 -1.17 6.62 21.05
N LEU A 270 -1.04 7.95 20.95
CA LEU A 270 -1.42 8.72 19.77
C LEU A 270 -0.20 9.25 19.04
N TYR A 271 -0.21 9.17 17.71
CA TYR A 271 0.78 9.78 16.82
C TYR A 271 0.07 10.91 16.06
N ARG A 272 0.45 12.16 16.34
CA ARG A 272 -0.31 13.36 15.97
C ARG A 272 0.33 14.08 14.80
N ASN A 273 -0.47 14.80 14.02
CA ASN A 273 0.05 15.69 13.00
C ASN A 273 0.75 16.90 13.62
N VAL A 274 2.06 17.05 13.37
CA VAL A 274 2.88 18.16 13.89
C VAL A 274 3.62 18.88 12.78
N HIS A 275 4.05 20.11 13.04
CA HIS A 275 4.84 20.87 12.09
C HIS A 275 6.28 20.36 12.08
N MET A 276 6.79 19.98 10.91
CA MET A 276 8.07 19.27 10.78
C MET A 276 9.27 20.01 11.39
N SER A 277 9.27 21.35 11.41
CA SER A 277 10.41 22.14 11.90
C SER A 277 10.28 22.60 13.35
N THR A 278 9.10 22.47 13.97
CA THR A 278 8.87 23.00 15.33
C THR A 278 8.33 21.93 16.28
N GLY A 279 7.82 20.81 15.77
CA GLY A 279 7.14 19.79 16.56
C GLY A 279 5.80 20.26 17.15
N SER A 280 5.31 21.44 16.77
CA SER A 280 4.05 21.98 17.26
C SER A 280 2.88 21.26 16.61
N LEU A 281 1.86 20.92 17.41
CA LEU A 281 0.62 20.30 16.94
C LEU A 281 -0.02 21.13 15.80
N MET A 282 -0.37 20.48 14.70
CA MET A 282 -1.01 21.12 13.53
C MET A 282 -2.47 20.74 13.36
N SER A 283 -2.89 19.54 13.77
CA SER A 283 -4.29 19.13 13.73
C SER A 283 -4.64 18.20 14.89
N TYR A 284 -5.94 18.04 15.10
CA TYR A 284 -6.52 17.17 16.13
C TYR A 284 -7.07 15.87 15.55
N TRP A 285 -6.73 15.53 14.30
CA TRP A 285 -7.17 14.30 13.66
C TRP A 285 -6.01 13.34 13.42
N ILE A 286 -6.33 12.05 13.35
CA ILE A 286 -5.51 10.97 12.78
C ILE A 286 -6.30 10.33 11.64
N ASP A 287 -5.60 9.78 10.64
CA ASP A 287 -6.24 9.06 9.55
C ASP A 287 -6.22 7.54 9.75
N SER A 288 -7.09 6.83 9.03
CA SER A 288 -7.20 5.38 9.03
C SER A 288 -5.91 4.69 8.55
N LEU A 289 -5.24 5.27 7.56
CA LEU A 289 -3.95 4.79 7.02
C LEU A 289 -2.89 4.65 8.11
N SER A 290 -2.85 5.58 9.07
CA SER A 290 -1.92 5.52 10.22
C SER A 290 -1.98 4.21 11.02
N ALA A 291 -3.03 3.38 10.84
CA ALA A 291 -3.14 2.06 11.43
C ALA A 291 -2.11 1.04 10.91
N PHE A 292 -1.28 1.35 9.91
CA PHE A 292 -0.16 0.49 9.48
C PHE A 292 0.99 0.53 10.50
N PHE A 293 1.14 1.67 11.19
CA PHE A 293 2.33 1.98 11.97
C PHE A 293 2.61 0.99 13.10
N PRO A 294 1.61 0.45 13.84
CA PRO A 294 1.86 -0.64 14.79
C PRO A 294 2.54 -1.86 14.17
N GLY A 295 2.15 -2.28 12.96
CA GLY A 295 2.82 -3.37 12.22
C GLY A 295 4.28 -3.05 11.93
N LEU A 296 4.59 -1.82 11.51
CA LEU A 296 5.98 -1.37 11.33
C LEU A 296 6.76 -1.35 12.66
N GLN A 297 6.11 -0.99 13.76
CA GLN A 297 6.72 -1.00 15.10
C GLN A 297 7.04 -2.42 15.58
N VAL A 298 6.19 -3.40 15.25
CA VAL A 298 6.49 -4.82 15.45
C VAL A 298 7.75 -5.21 14.70
N LEU A 299 7.87 -4.82 13.42
CA LEU A 299 9.06 -5.12 12.61
C LEU A 299 10.34 -4.49 13.18
N GLN A 300 10.25 -3.29 13.76
CA GLN A 300 11.37 -2.65 14.47
C GLN A 300 11.69 -3.29 15.83
N GLY A 301 10.77 -4.07 16.39
CA GLY A 301 10.89 -4.68 17.73
C GLY A 301 10.38 -3.79 18.88
N ASP A 302 9.63 -2.73 18.60
CA ASP A 302 9.00 -1.85 19.62
C ASP A 302 7.56 -2.28 19.91
N LEU A 303 7.41 -3.45 20.52
CA LEU A 303 6.10 -4.05 20.81
C LEU A 303 5.25 -3.18 21.75
N ASP A 304 5.86 -2.53 22.74
CA ASP A 304 5.13 -1.69 23.70
C ASP A 304 4.43 -0.52 23.00
N SER A 305 5.12 0.15 22.07
CA SER A 305 4.52 1.26 21.32
C SER A 305 3.48 0.73 20.31
N ALA A 306 3.74 -0.42 19.68
CA ALA A 306 2.81 -1.06 18.75
C ALA A 306 1.47 -1.40 19.43
N ILE A 307 1.51 -2.09 20.57
CA ILE A 307 0.32 -2.49 21.34
C ILE A 307 -0.51 -1.26 21.72
N LYS A 308 0.15 -0.21 22.25
CA LYS A 308 -0.54 1.03 22.65
C LYS A 308 -1.20 1.71 21.47
N HIS A 309 -0.48 1.85 20.36
CA HIS A 309 -1.03 2.56 19.21
C HIS A 309 -2.17 1.79 18.54
N HIS A 310 -2.05 0.47 18.41
CA HIS A 310 -3.12 -0.41 17.91
C HIS A 310 -4.42 -0.28 18.71
N LEU A 311 -4.33 -0.16 20.04
CA LEU A 311 -5.51 0.02 20.90
C LEU A 311 -6.32 1.27 20.57
N VAL A 312 -5.72 2.31 19.99
CA VAL A 312 -6.47 3.49 19.53
C VAL A 312 -7.43 3.10 18.41
N PHE A 313 -6.91 2.44 17.37
CA PHE A 313 -7.70 2.00 16.23
C PHE A 313 -8.70 0.92 16.59
N TYR A 314 -8.35 -0.02 17.47
CA TYR A 314 -9.30 -0.99 18.03
C TYR A 314 -10.51 -0.32 18.69
N ASN A 315 -10.28 0.73 19.50
CA ASN A 315 -11.37 1.46 20.16
C ASN A 315 -12.24 2.25 19.16
N ILE A 316 -11.64 2.80 18.10
CA ILE A 316 -12.39 3.47 17.02
C ILE A 316 -13.23 2.45 16.26
N TRP A 317 -12.62 1.32 15.86
CA TRP A 317 -13.31 0.23 15.17
C TRP A 317 -14.51 -0.27 15.98
N ARG A 318 -14.30 -0.59 17.26
CA ARG A 318 -15.40 -1.03 18.14
C ARG A 318 -16.58 -0.07 18.24
N ARG A 319 -16.34 1.22 18.04
CA ARG A 319 -17.39 2.24 18.12
C ARG A 319 -18.17 2.36 16.80
N TYR A 320 -17.50 2.18 15.67
CA TYR A 320 -18.04 2.50 14.36
C TYR A 320 -18.15 1.29 13.41
N HIS A 321 -17.68 0.11 13.83
CA HIS A 321 -17.60 -1.13 13.04
C HIS A 321 -16.84 -0.95 11.70
N ALA A 322 -15.89 -0.02 11.69
CA ALA A 322 -14.99 0.39 10.61
C ALA A 322 -14.12 1.56 11.12
N LEU A 323 -13.00 1.86 10.46
CA LEU A 323 -12.25 3.09 10.73
C LEU A 323 -12.76 4.23 9.83
N PRO A 324 -13.25 5.36 10.37
CA PRO A 324 -13.43 6.55 9.55
C PRO A 324 -12.08 6.98 8.97
N GLU A 325 -12.08 7.50 7.75
CA GLU A 325 -10.85 7.98 7.11
C GLU A 325 -10.12 9.01 7.96
N ARG A 326 -10.84 9.87 8.68
CA ARG A 326 -10.25 10.72 9.71
C ARG A 326 -11.09 10.75 10.97
N PHE A 327 -10.40 10.60 12.10
CA PHE A 327 -10.98 10.69 13.43
C PHE A 327 -10.35 11.85 14.21
N ASP A 328 -11.18 12.77 14.70
CA ASP A 328 -10.76 13.85 15.59
C ASP A 328 -10.62 13.29 17.02
N PHE A 329 -9.39 13.18 17.51
CA PHE A 329 -9.09 12.62 18.83
C PHE A 329 -9.39 13.59 19.99
N TYR A 330 -9.54 14.89 19.71
CA TYR A 330 -9.87 15.89 20.72
C TYR A 330 -11.38 15.91 20.97
N GLN A 331 -12.17 16.03 19.91
CA GLN A 331 -13.64 16.00 19.96
C GLN A 331 -14.19 14.58 20.12
N LYS A 332 -13.39 13.56 19.79
CA LYS A 332 -13.76 12.13 19.78
C LYS A 332 -14.91 11.86 18.82
N THR A 333 -14.83 12.47 17.64
CA THR A 333 -15.83 12.45 16.56
C THR A 333 -15.19 12.09 15.23
N VAL A 334 -16.04 11.72 14.28
CA VAL A 334 -15.64 11.43 12.90
C VAL A 334 -15.48 12.76 12.14
N ASP A 335 -14.29 12.98 11.58
CA ASP A 335 -13.96 14.14 10.73
C ASP A 335 -14.24 13.83 9.25
N LEU A 336 -13.62 12.76 8.72
CA LEU A 336 -13.94 12.21 7.38
C LEU A 336 -14.55 10.80 7.53
N PRO A 337 -15.79 10.58 7.09
CA PRO A 337 -16.57 9.44 7.55
C PRO A 337 -16.49 8.19 6.69
N TYR A 338 -15.82 8.23 5.54
CA TYR A 338 -15.78 7.07 4.64
C TYR A 338 -14.74 6.04 5.10
N TYR A 339 -14.92 4.78 4.71
CA TYR A 339 -14.00 3.66 4.93
C TYR A 339 -13.96 2.82 3.65
N PRO A 340 -12.87 2.88 2.87
CA PRO A 340 -12.83 2.26 1.56
C PRO A 340 -12.34 0.79 1.60
N LEU A 341 -12.62 0.05 2.67
CA LEU A 341 -12.20 -1.35 2.87
C LEU A 341 -10.71 -1.54 3.18
N ARG A 342 -10.13 -0.53 3.82
CA ARG A 342 -8.72 -0.37 4.16
C ARG A 342 -8.07 -1.54 4.94
N PRO A 343 -6.82 -1.92 4.62
CA PRO A 343 -6.17 -3.08 5.22
C PRO A 343 -5.38 -2.80 6.49
N GLU A 344 -5.00 -1.56 6.76
CA GLU A 344 -3.84 -1.27 7.63
C GLU A 344 -4.08 -1.70 9.08
N PHE A 345 -5.33 -1.65 9.55
CA PHE A 345 -5.70 -2.14 10.88
C PHE A 345 -5.53 -3.65 11.03
N ILE A 346 -5.89 -4.43 10.00
CA ILE A 346 -5.74 -5.88 10.05
C ILE A 346 -4.31 -6.32 9.76
N GLU A 347 -3.57 -5.61 8.91
CA GLU A 347 -2.13 -5.79 8.73
C GLU A 347 -1.41 -5.71 10.09
N SER A 348 -1.64 -4.62 10.83
CA SER A 348 -1.06 -4.44 12.17
C SER A 348 -1.52 -5.50 13.16
N THR A 349 -2.79 -5.92 13.09
CA THR A 349 -3.34 -6.99 13.95
C THR A 349 -2.64 -8.32 13.68
N TYR A 350 -2.43 -8.66 12.40
CA TYR A 350 -1.68 -9.83 11.96
C TYR A 350 -0.25 -9.80 12.48
N HIS A 351 0.50 -8.72 12.29
CA HIS A 351 1.88 -8.61 12.78
C HIS A 351 1.96 -8.72 14.31
N LEU A 352 1.05 -8.06 15.04
CA LEU A 352 1.01 -8.14 16.50
C LEU A 352 0.70 -9.57 16.98
N TYR A 353 -0.25 -10.26 16.36
CA TYR A 353 -0.49 -11.67 16.67
C TYR A 353 0.75 -12.52 16.40
N MET A 354 1.41 -12.34 15.25
CA MET A 354 2.59 -13.12 14.91
C MET A 354 3.73 -12.95 15.91
N ALA A 355 3.94 -11.73 16.40
CA ALA A 355 5.00 -11.44 17.37
C ALA A 355 4.66 -11.85 18.81
N THR A 356 3.39 -11.74 19.23
CA THR A 356 2.99 -11.92 20.64
C THR A 356 2.31 -13.26 20.92
N LYS A 357 1.67 -13.85 19.90
CA LYS A 357 0.74 -14.97 19.99
C LYS A 357 -0.39 -14.74 21.00
N ASP A 358 -0.72 -13.48 21.29
CA ASP A 358 -1.82 -13.11 22.18
C ASP A 358 -3.17 -13.37 21.49
N PRO A 359 -4.04 -14.22 22.05
CA PRO A 359 -5.37 -14.50 21.50
C PRO A 359 -6.25 -13.26 21.31
N PHE A 360 -5.99 -12.16 22.02
CA PHE A 360 -6.68 -10.88 21.82
C PHE A 360 -6.71 -10.47 20.34
N TYR A 361 -5.61 -10.65 19.61
CA TYR A 361 -5.55 -10.26 18.19
C TYR A 361 -6.39 -11.16 17.29
N LEU A 362 -6.61 -12.42 17.67
CA LEU A 362 -7.56 -13.31 16.98
C LEU A 362 -9.01 -12.86 17.20
N GLU A 363 -9.36 -12.44 18.42
CA GLU A 363 -10.69 -11.87 18.73
C GLU A 363 -10.92 -10.56 17.95
N VAL A 364 -9.88 -9.73 17.80
CA VAL A 364 -9.93 -8.53 16.94
C VAL A 364 -10.16 -8.92 15.49
N GLY A 365 -9.45 -9.93 14.98
CA GLY A 365 -9.65 -10.45 13.63
C GLY A 365 -11.08 -10.95 13.40
N GLU A 366 -11.64 -11.69 14.34
CA GLU A 366 -13.01 -12.23 14.27
C GLU A 366 -14.02 -11.09 14.18
N MET A 367 -13.90 -10.08 15.04
CA MET A 367 -14.71 -8.86 14.99
C MET A 367 -14.64 -8.18 13.61
N VAL A 368 -13.44 -8.04 13.03
CA VAL A 368 -13.25 -7.41 11.71
C VAL A 368 -13.92 -8.25 10.60
N VAL A 369 -13.77 -9.58 10.63
CA VAL A 369 -14.45 -10.50 9.68
C VAL A 369 -15.95 -10.33 9.73
N GLU A 370 -16.53 -10.35 10.93
CA GLU A 370 -17.97 -10.21 11.14
C GLU A 370 -18.46 -8.85 10.66
N ASP A 371 -17.81 -7.76 11.06
CA ASP A 371 -18.20 -6.39 10.69
C ASP A 371 -18.12 -6.19 9.17
N LEU A 372 -17.04 -6.63 8.52
CA LEU A 372 -16.91 -6.53 7.06
C LEU A 372 -18.00 -7.36 6.36
N ASN A 373 -18.19 -8.62 6.75
CA ASN A 373 -19.17 -9.49 6.11
C ASN A 373 -20.62 -9.00 6.33
N ASN A 374 -20.94 -8.45 7.50
CA ASN A 374 -22.29 -7.99 7.82
C ASN A 374 -22.62 -6.60 7.25
N ARG A 375 -21.61 -5.72 7.11
CA ARG A 375 -21.84 -4.32 6.72
C ARG A 375 -21.50 -4.01 5.27
N THR A 376 -20.51 -4.68 4.69
CA THR A 376 -19.97 -4.31 3.37
C THR A 376 -20.32 -5.31 2.28
N ARG A 377 -20.67 -6.54 2.63
CA ARG A 377 -21.01 -7.58 1.64
C ARG A 377 -22.33 -7.26 0.94
N VAL A 378 -22.28 -7.22 -0.39
CA VAL A 378 -23.44 -7.07 -1.27
C VAL A 378 -23.43 -8.18 -2.33
N PRO A 379 -24.52 -8.39 -3.11
CA PRO A 379 -24.63 -9.56 -3.98
C PRO A 379 -23.43 -9.78 -4.90
N CYS A 380 -22.88 -8.71 -5.46
CA CYS A 380 -21.78 -8.79 -6.42
C CYS A 380 -20.40 -8.45 -5.84
N GLY A 381 -20.20 -8.37 -4.52
CA GLY A 381 -18.87 -8.11 -3.95
C GLY A 381 -18.90 -7.48 -2.56
N PHE A 382 -17.91 -6.64 -2.25
CA PHE A 382 -17.84 -5.83 -1.04
C PHE A 382 -17.84 -4.36 -1.39
N ALA A 383 -18.67 -3.56 -0.72
CA ALA A 383 -18.86 -2.15 -0.97
C ALA A 383 -18.19 -1.31 0.11
N SER A 384 -17.43 -0.30 -0.30
CA SER A 384 -16.91 0.74 0.59
C SER A 384 -18.03 1.39 1.42
N ILE A 385 -17.70 1.83 2.63
CA ILE A 385 -18.66 2.56 3.48
C ILE A 385 -18.45 4.05 3.22
N GLY A 386 -19.48 4.75 2.75
CA GLY A 386 -19.46 6.20 2.53
C GLY A 386 -19.68 7.03 3.79
N ASP A 387 -20.28 6.46 4.83
CA ASP A 387 -20.33 7.07 6.16
C ASP A 387 -20.45 6.02 7.27
N VAL A 388 -19.40 5.83 8.08
CA VAL A 388 -19.35 4.83 9.15
C VAL A 388 -20.41 5.02 10.23
N ARG A 389 -20.95 6.24 10.40
CA ARG A 389 -21.99 6.55 11.40
C ARG A 389 -23.36 6.06 10.95
N SER A 390 -23.67 6.22 9.67
CA SER A 390 -24.96 5.79 9.11
C SER A 390 -24.94 4.40 8.50
N GLY A 391 -23.75 3.86 8.19
CA GLY A 391 -23.60 2.62 7.44
C GLY A 391 -23.94 2.77 5.95
N ARG A 392 -24.08 4.00 5.44
CA ARG A 392 -24.30 4.26 4.02
C ARG A 392 -23.12 3.70 3.22
N LEU A 393 -23.41 2.87 2.22
CA LEU A 393 -22.41 2.24 1.37
C LEU A 393 -22.20 3.03 0.06
N GLU A 394 -21.03 2.84 -0.56
CA GLU A 394 -20.62 3.38 -1.85
C GLU A 394 -20.35 2.25 -2.83
N ASP A 395 -20.65 2.48 -4.10
CA ASP A 395 -20.58 1.49 -5.17
C ASP A 395 -19.13 1.30 -5.67
N ARG A 396 -18.20 0.91 -4.80
CA ARG A 396 -16.80 0.64 -5.15
C ARG A 396 -16.24 -0.51 -4.30
N MET A 397 -15.50 -1.40 -4.95
CA MET A 397 -14.60 -2.36 -4.30
C MET A 397 -13.18 -2.07 -4.78
N GLU A 398 -12.35 -1.52 -3.91
CA GLU A 398 -10.94 -1.25 -4.17
C GLU A 398 -10.16 -2.58 -4.30
N SER A 399 -9.09 -2.59 -5.10
CA SER A 399 -8.28 -3.80 -5.34
C SER A 399 -7.69 -4.39 -4.04
N PHE A 400 -7.20 -3.53 -3.15
CA PHE A 400 -6.66 -3.88 -1.83
C PHE A 400 -7.62 -4.59 -0.87
N MET A 401 -8.94 -4.55 -1.14
CA MET A 401 -9.85 -5.43 -0.41
C MET A 401 -9.47 -6.90 -0.61
N LEU A 402 -9.10 -7.27 -1.85
CA LEU A 402 -8.69 -8.63 -2.17
C LEU A 402 -7.19 -8.84 -1.95
N SER A 403 -6.35 -7.91 -2.41
CA SER A 403 -4.89 -8.08 -2.35
C SER A 403 -4.30 -7.91 -0.94
N GLU A 404 -4.97 -7.22 -0.03
CA GLU A 404 -4.43 -6.94 1.31
C GLU A 404 -5.37 -7.38 2.43
N THR A 405 -6.55 -6.75 2.54
CA THR A 405 -7.45 -6.92 3.70
C THR A 405 -7.79 -8.39 3.93
N LEU A 406 -8.17 -9.11 2.87
CA LEU A 406 -8.50 -10.54 2.97
C LEU A 406 -7.25 -11.44 3.08
N LYS A 407 -6.10 -11.02 2.54
CA LYS A 407 -4.82 -11.73 2.68
C LYS A 407 -4.36 -11.74 4.13
N TYR A 408 -4.31 -10.58 4.78
CA TYR A 408 -3.92 -10.46 6.19
C TYR A 408 -4.93 -11.13 7.13
N LEU A 409 -6.24 -11.06 6.83
CA LEU A 409 -7.24 -11.81 7.57
C LEU A 409 -7.00 -13.32 7.48
N TYR A 410 -6.69 -13.85 6.29
CA TYR A 410 -6.39 -15.27 6.12
C TYR A 410 -5.14 -15.68 6.90
N LEU A 411 -4.05 -14.95 6.71
CA LEU A 411 -2.77 -15.22 7.39
C LEU A 411 -2.86 -15.10 8.92
N LEU A 412 -3.71 -14.22 9.45
CA LEU A 412 -3.95 -14.11 10.89
C LEU A 412 -4.48 -15.42 11.49
N PHE A 413 -5.36 -16.12 10.77
CA PHE A 413 -5.99 -17.35 11.25
C PHE A 413 -5.25 -18.63 10.85
N ASP A 414 -4.39 -18.58 9.83
CA ASP A 414 -3.55 -19.71 9.43
C ASP A 414 -2.13 -19.59 9.99
N ALA A 415 -1.98 -19.77 11.31
CA ALA A 415 -0.72 -19.58 12.01
C ALA A 415 0.43 -20.48 11.50
N ASP A 416 0.11 -21.62 10.89
CA ASP A 416 1.06 -22.60 10.36
C ASP A 416 1.34 -22.41 8.85
N HIS A 417 0.75 -21.39 8.22
CA HIS A 417 0.99 -21.08 6.81
C HIS A 417 2.51 -20.95 6.54
N PRO A 418 3.02 -21.44 5.39
CA PRO A 418 4.46 -21.37 5.09
C PRO A 418 5.04 -19.95 5.20
N ILE A 419 4.31 -18.93 4.74
CA ILE A 419 4.71 -17.53 4.92
C ILE A 419 4.88 -17.19 6.40
N ASN A 420 3.95 -17.60 7.27
CA ASN A 420 4.00 -17.28 8.70
C ASN A 420 5.16 -17.96 9.46
N THR A 421 5.77 -18.98 8.86
CA THR A 421 6.84 -19.80 9.46
C THR A 421 8.18 -19.66 8.73
N MET A 422 8.21 -18.93 7.62
CA MET A 422 9.40 -18.76 6.80
C MET A 422 10.42 -17.88 7.52
N ASP A 423 11.61 -18.45 7.77
CA ASP A 423 12.78 -17.73 8.28
C ASP A 423 13.63 -17.25 7.11
N SER A 424 13.15 -16.22 6.41
CA SER A 424 13.87 -15.59 5.30
C SER A 424 13.68 -14.08 5.32
N ASN A 425 14.46 -13.37 4.51
CA ASN A 425 14.48 -11.90 4.46
C ASN A 425 13.40 -11.30 3.54
N TYR A 426 12.27 -12.00 3.36
CA TYR A 426 11.15 -11.47 2.59
C TYR A 426 10.41 -10.37 3.38
N VAL A 427 9.70 -9.51 2.66
CA VAL A 427 8.83 -8.48 3.25
C VAL A 427 7.49 -8.44 2.53
N PHE A 428 6.46 -7.98 3.22
CA PHE A 428 5.27 -7.46 2.56
C PHE A 428 5.51 -6.00 2.16
N THR A 429 5.26 -5.61 0.91
CA THR A 429 5.26 -4.20 0.49
C THR A 429 4.16 -3.41 1.20
N THR A 430 4.04 -2.11 0.91
CA THR A 430 2.91 -1.30 1.45
C THR A 430 1.56 -1.66 0.80
N GLU A 431 1.54 -2.49 -0.24
CA GLU A 431 0.32 -3.06 -0.85
C GLU A 431 0.23 -4.57 -0.58
N GLY A 432 0.88 -5.05 0.50
CA GLY A 432 0.80 -6.43 0.93
C GLY A 432 1.40 -7.47 -0.02
N HIS A 433 2.27 -7.08 -0.96
CA HIS A 433 2.92 -8.03 -1.86
C HIS A 433 4.17 -8.65 -1.24
N VAL A 434 4.35 -9.96 -1.39
CA VAL A 434 5.54 -10.68 -0.89
C VAL A 434 6.71 -10.44 -1.85
N LEU A 435 7.80 -9.85 -1.36
CA LEU A 435 9.06 -9.63 -2.10
C LEU A 435 10.27 -10.17 -1.35
#